data_AF-A0A3N5Y9Z6-F1
#
_entry.id   AF-A0A3N5Y9Z6-F1
#
_cell.length_a   1.000
_cell.length_b   1.000
_cell.length_c   1.000
_cell.angle_alpha   90.00
_cell.angle_beta   90.00
_cell.angle_gamma   90.00
#
_symmetry.space_group_name_H-M   'P 1'
#
loop_
_entity.id
_entity.type
_entity.pdbx_description
1 polymer ?
#
loop_
_entity_poly.entity_id
_entity_poly.type
_entity_poly.pdbx_seq_one_letter_code
_entity_poly.pdbx_strand_id
1 'polypeptide(L)' 'MTTPMCGRFTLFSSPADIQQVLDVLPVPFDLRPNYNVAPTQEIPVI' A
#
# COMPACT_ATOMS: atom_id res chain seq x y z
N MET A 1 -24.12 11.74 12.68
CA MET A 1 -23.71 10.52 11.95
C MET A 1 -22.29 10.73 11.48
N THR A 2 -21.32 9.94 11.94
CA THR A 2 -19.94 9.99 11.46
C THR A 2 -19.83 9.08 10.24
N THR A 3 -19.31 9.60 9.13
CA THR A 3 -18.94 8.78 7.97
C THR A 3 -17.82 7.83 8.42
N PRO A 4 -17.93 6.51 8.22
CA PRO A 4 -16.87 5.59 8.58
C PRO A 4 -15.62 5.88 7.74
N MET A 5 -14.49 6.08 8.41
CA MET A 5 -13.20 6.32 7.75
C MET A 5 -12.53 4.98 7.41
N CYS A 6 -11.89 4.92 6.24
CA CYS A 6 -11.06 3.79 5.81
C CYS A 6 -9.69 3.81 6.52
N GLY A 7 -9.67 3.79 7.86
CA GLY A 7 -8.43 3.99 8.63
C GLY A 7 -7.44 2.81 8.57
N ARG A 8 -7.83 1.65 8.04
CA ARG A 8 -6.96 0.47 7.93
C ARG A 8 -7.17 -0.23 6.61
N PHE A 9 -6.12 -0.85 6.10
CA PHE A 9 -6.16 -1.63 4.87
C PHE A 9 -5.06 -2.71 4.83
N THR A 10 -5.13 -3.56 3.81
CA THR A 10 -4.18 -4.64 3.54
C THR A 10 -3.34 -4.29 2.32
N LEU A 11 -2.03 -4.36 2.45
CA LEU A 11 -1.06 -4.42 1.36
C LEU A 11 -0.62 -5.88 1.19
N PHE A 12 -1.15 -6.59 0.19
CA PHE A 12 -0.81 -8.00 -0.05
C PHE A 12 -0.15 -8.24 -1.41
N SER A 13 -0.36 -7.34 -2.37
CA SER A 13 0.16 -7.46 -3.73
C SER A 13 1.68 -7.45 -3.74
N SER A 14 2.27 -8.24 -4.63
CA SER A 14 3.73 -8.24 -4.78
C SER A 14 4.19 -6.94 -5.44
N PRO A 15 5.48 -6.56 -5.30
CA PRO A 15 6.01 -5.38 -5.98
C PRO A 15 5.86 -5.44 -7.50
N ALA A 16 5.94 -6.65 -8.09
CA ALA A 16 5.77 -6.84 -9.53
C ALA A 16 4.32 -6.58 -9.98
N ASP A 17 3.34 -7.06 -9.21
CA ASP A 17 1.92 -6.83 -9.51
C ASP A 17 1.59 -5.34 -9.45
N ILE A 18 2.09 -4.65 -8.43
CA ILE A 18 1.89 -3.21 -8.25
C ILE A 18 2.52 -2.42 -9.40
N GLN A 19 3.75 -2.76 -9.80
CA GLN A 19 4.42 -2.14 -10.95
C GLN A 19 3.63 -2.31 -12.23
N GLN A 20 3.11 -3.52 -12.50
CA GLN A 20 2.32 -3.79 -13.69
C GLN A 20 1.00 -3.01 -13.70
N VAL A 21 0.29 -2.97 -12.57
CA VAL A 21 -1.03 -2.32 -12.49
C VAL A 21 -0.92 -0.80 -12.54
N LEU A 22 0.13 -0.23 -11.95
CA LEU A 22 0.32 1.22 -11.86
C LEU A 22 1.26 1.77 -12.96
N ASP A 23 1.83 0.91 -13.80
CA ASP A 23 2.82 1.24 -14.84
C ASP A 23 3.98 2.09 -14.31
N VAL A 24 4.59 1.63 -13.23
CA VAL A 24 5.71 2.33 -12.56
C VAL A 24 7.01 1.57 -12.64
N LEU A 25 8.11 2.32 -12.62
CA LEU A 25 9.46 1.76 -12.56
C LEU A 25 9.70 1.00 -11.24
N PRO A 26 10.66 0.06 -11.23
CA PRO A 26 11.06 -0.63 -10.00
C PRO A 26 11.46 0.34 -8.91
N VAL A 27 10.85 0.17 -7.73
CA VAL A 27 11.11 1.01 -6.56
C VAL A 27 12.44 0.64 -5.90
N PRO A 28 13.23 1.62 -5.39
CA PRO A 28 14.53 1.36 -4.77
C PRO A 28 14.44 0.88 -3.32
N PHE A 29 13.27 0.39 -2.87
CA PHE A 29 13.00 -0.03 -1.50
C PHE A 29 12.32 -1.40 -1.46
N ASP A 30 12.49 -2.10 -0.34
CA ASP A 30 11.89 -3.41 -0.10
C ASP A 30 10.42 -3.24 0.33
N LEU A 31 9.51 -3.39 -0.64
CA LEU A 31 8.07 -3.34 -0.40
C LEU A 31 7.56 -4.72 0.06
N ARG A 32 7.23 -4.84 1.35
CA ARG A 32 6.74 -6.07 1.97
C ARG A 32 5.23 -6.05 2.20
N PRO A 33 4.56 -7.22 2.17
CA PRO A 33 3.17 -7.33 2.57
C PRO A 33 2.92 -6.87 4.01
N ASN A 34 1.79 -6.19 4.23
CA ASN A 34 1.30 -5.79 5.54
C ASN A 34 -0.23 -5.92 5.58
N TYR A 35 -0.74 -6.87 6.37
CA TYR A 35 -2.16 -7.19 6.46
C TYR A 35 -2.94 -6.33 7.46
N ASN A 36 -2.30 -5.29 8.03
CA ASN A 36 -2.92 -4.46 9.05
C ASN A 36 -2.33 -3.04 9.09
N VAL A 37 -2.24 -2.38 7.92
CA VAL A 37 -1.70 -1.02 7.83
C VAL A 37 -2.54 -0.07 8.68
N ALA A 38 -1.89 0.65 9.59
CA ALA A 38 -2.52 1.63 10.47
C ALA A 38 -2.40 3.07 9.91
N PRO A 39 -3.25 4.02 10.34
CA PRO A 39 -3.26 5.38 9.80
C PRO A 39 -1.94 6.15 9.96
N THR A 40 -1.17 5.84 11.01
CA THR A 40 0.08 6.53 11.34
C THR A 40 1.31 5.87 10.72
N GLN A 41 1.13 4.81 9.94
CA GLN A 41 2.22 4.09 9.32
C GLN A 41 2.58 4.75 7.98
N GLU A 42 3.87 4.97 7.75
CA GLU A 42 4.33 5.46 6.45
C GLU A 42 4.14 4.39 5.37
N ILE A 43 3.59 4.81 4.23
CA ILE A 43 3.29 3.95 3.08
C ILE A 43 3.73 4.67 1.80
N PRO A 44 4.35 3.97 0.84
CA PRO A 44 4.67 4.56 -0.46
C PRO A 44 3.42 4.99 -1.22
N VAL A 45 3.47 6.17 -1.84
CA VAL A 45 2.42 6.73 -2.68
C VAL A 45 3.00 7.14 -4.04
N ILE A 46 2.16 7.17 -5.06
CA ILE A 46 2.52 7.48 -6.45
C ILE A 46 1.73 8.72 -6.88
#